data_AF-A0A9J7KHI4-F1
#
_entry.id   AF-A0A9J7KHI4-F1
#
_cell.length_a   1.000
_cell.length_b   1.000
_cell.length_c   1.000
_cell.angle_alpha   90.00
_cell.angle_beta   90.00
_cell.angle_gamma   90.00
#
_symmetry.space_group_name_H-M   'P 1'
#
loop_
_entity.id
_entity.type
_entity.pdbx_description
1 polymer ?
#
loop_
_entity_poly.entity_id
_entity_poly.type
_entity_poly.pdbx_seq_one_letter_code
_entity_poly.pdbx_strand_id
1 'polypeptide(L)'
;MDLYVTALALVVFLAVLLSTGNGHLCVIEPRQRGDFDISKSGSHTCFRHGPPCGGEPASPPTHTYLSSTAVTLLWQQNYNHYTVGYPGYMDVAWSDVTDMKNFHLLAVIGDLNEHAQDHQRNYSIPVVNKSEAVQKLL
;
A
#
# COMPACT_ATOMS: atom_id res chain seq x y z
N MET A 1 -21.20 -31.24 28.21
CA MET A 1 -20.33 -30.84 27.09
C MET A 1 -19.05 -31.61 27.22
N ASP A 2 -18.81 -32.55 26.31
CA ASP A 2 -17.66 -33.47 26.39
C ASP A 2 -16.34 -32.74 26.19
N LEU A 3 -15.29 -33.22 26.87
CA LEU A 3 -13.92 -32.70 26.79
C LEU A 3 -13.41 -32.60 25.34
N TYR A 4 -13.90 -33.49 24.45
CA TYR A 4 -13.59 -33.47 23.03
C TYR A 4 -14.19 -32.27 22.30
N VAL A 5 -15.40 -31.84 22.67
CA VAL A 5 -16.07 -30.70 22.04
C VAL A 5 -15.40 -29.39 22.44
N THR A 6 -14.98 -29.26 23.70
CA THR A 6 -14.23 -28.08 24.16
C THR A 6 -12.83 -28.01 23.57
N ALA A 7 -12.12 -29.14 23.45
CA ALA A 7 -10.82 -29.19 22.80
C ALA A 7 -10.89 -28.83 21.31
N LEU A 8 -11.89 -29.38 20.58
CA LEU A 8 -12.09 -29.06 19.17
C LEU A 8 -12.43 -27.57 18.96
N ALA A 9 -13.32 -27.02 19.79
CA ALA A 9 -13.68 -25.61 19.73
C ALA A 9 -12.47 -24.69 19.99
N LEU A 10 -11.61 -25.06 20.95
CA LEU A 10 -10.38 -24.31 21.25
C LEU A 10 -9.39 -24.35 20.09
N VAL A 11 -9.21 -25.50 19.44
CA VAL A 11 -8.32 -25.64 18.27
C VAL A 11 -8.83 -24.79 17.10
N VAL A 12 -10.14 -24.83 16.82
CA VAL A 12 -10.75 -23.98 15.76
C VAL A 12 -10.59 -22.50 16.11
N PHE A 13 -10.83 -22.12 17.36
CA PHE A 13 -10.67 -20.74 17.82
C PHE A 13 -9.23 -20.23 17.69
N LEU A 14 -8.24 -21.04 18.11
CA LEU A 14 -6.81 -20.72 17.96
C LEU A 14 -6.37 -20.66 16.49
N ALA A 15 -6.94 -21.48 15.61
CA ALA A 15 -6.67 -21.43 14.18
C ALA A 15 -7.21 -20.15 13.52
N VAL A 16 -8.35 -19.64 13.99
CA VAL A 16 -8.95 -18.38 13.50
C VAL A 16 -8.15 -17.15 13.96
N LEU A 17 -7.58 -17.18 15.18
CA LEU A 17 -6.75 -16.10 15.73
C LEU A 17 -5.43 -15.88 14.97
N LEU A 18 -4.96 -16.85 14.18
CA LEU A 18 -3.77 -16.73 13.33
C LEU A 18 -4.02 -15.98 12.01
N SER A 19 -5.25 -15.55 11.74
CA SER A 19 -5.52 -14.59 10.66
C SER A 19 -5.08 -13.19 11.10
N THR A 20 -3.76 -12.95 11.07
CA THR A 20 -3.23 -11.61 11.21
C THR A 20 -3.77 -10.76 10.07
N GLY A 21 -4.66 -9.83 10.41
CA GLY A 21 -5.10 -8.75 9.54
C GLY A 21 -3.90 -7.89 9.18
N ASN A 22 -3.22 -8.28 8.11
CA ASN A 22 -2.34 -7.40 7.38
C ASN A 22 -3.20 -6.73 6.32
N GLY A 23 -2.89 -5.49 6.01
CA GLY A 23 -3.41 -4.82 4.84
C GLY A 23 -2.35 -3.86 4.31
N HIS A 24 -2.73 -3.16 3.25
CA HIS A 24 -2.47 -1.73 3.02
C HIS A 24 -1.53 -1.39 1.87
N LEU A 25 -2.18 -1.18 0.72
CA LEU A 25 -1.69 -0.43 -0.43
C LEU A 25 -0.51 -1.06 -1.19
N CYS A 26 -0.79 -1.60 -2.37
CA CYS A 26 0.24 -2.01 -3.32
C CYS A 26 0.29 -1.00 -4.48
N VAL A 27 1.41 -0.33 -4.71
CA VAL A 27 1.62 0.46 -5.95
C VAL A 27 1.98 -0.49 -7.08
N ILE A 28 1.05 -0.65 -8.01
CA ILE A 28 1.16 -1.52 -9.18
C ILE A 28 1.95 -0.82 -10.28
N GLU A 29 1.66 0.47 -10.54
CA GLU A 29 2.32 1.26 -11.58
C GLU A 29 2.64 2.68 -11.07
N PRO A 30 3.90 3.14 -11.11
CA PRO A 30 5.09 2.33 -11.34
C PRO A 30 5.25 1.31 -10.21
N ARG A 31 5.64 0.08 -10.55
CA ARG A 31 5.78 -1.00 -9.58
C ARG A 31 6.70 -0.61 -8.42
N GLN A 32 6.18 -0.75 -7.18
CA GLN A 32 6.94 -0.54 -5.94
C GLN A 32 8.17 -1.45 -5.85
N ARG A 33 9.09 -1.13 -4.92
CA ARG A 33 10.33 -1.91 -4.73
C ARG A 33 10.07 -3.31 -4.14
N GLY A 34 11.07 -4.18 -4.25
CA GLY A 34 11.07 -5.51 -3.61
C GLY A 34 10.08 -6.51 -4.19
N ASP A 35 9.82 -7.55 -3.40
CA ASP A 35 8.79 -8.54 -3.69
C ASP A 35 7.41 -7.89 -3.82
N PHE A 36 6.51 -8.55 -4.54
CA PHE A 36 5.21 -8.00 -4.90
C PHE A 36 4.17 -9.10 -5.09
N ASP A 37 3.14 -9.12 -4.26
CA ASP A 37 2.01 -10.04 -4.35
C ASP A 37 0.69 -9.34 -4.06
N ILE A 38 -0.08 -9.09 -5.13
CA ILE A 38 -1.42 -8.48 -5.09
C ILE A 38 -2.54 -9.53 -5.03
N SER A 39 -2.22 -10.82 -5.10
CA SER A 39 -3.20 -11.91 -5.10
C SER A 39 -3.79 -12.18 -3.71
N LYS A 40 -3.11 -11.69 -2.67
CA LYS A 40 -3.47 -11.90 -1.27
C LYS A 40 -3.78 -10.57 -0.58
N SER A 41 -5.00 -10.43 -0.04
CA SER A 41 -5.31 -9.36 0.91
C SER A 41 -4.33 -9.41 2.07
N GLY A 42 -3.69 -8.27 2.37
CA GLY A 42 -2.70 -8.22 3.44
C GLY A 42 -1.35 -8.81 3.14
N SER A 43 -0.93 -8.85 1.88
CA SER A 43 0.46 -9.21 1.59
C SER A 43 1.44 -8.23 2.26
N HIS A 44 2.36 -8.76 3.07
CA HIS A 44 3.47 -8.00 3.68
C HIS A 44 4.43 -7.41 2.64
N THR A 45 4.32 -7.83 1.38
CA THR A 45 5.07 -7.27 0.26
C THR A 45 4.50 -5.94 -0.23
N CYS A 46 3.23 -5.64 0.11
CA CYS A 46 2.55 -4.42 -0.30
C CYS A 46 2.71 -3.29 0.71
N PHE A 47 2.34 -3.54 1.98
CA PHE A 47 2.52 -2.56 3.05
C PHE A 47 3.82 -2.80 3.80
N ARG A 48 4.71 -1.81 3.76
CA ARG A 48 5.97 -1.86 4.47
C ARG A 48 6.17 -0.58 5.26
N HIS A 49 6.49 -0.71 6.55
CA HIS A 49 6.56 0.42 7.48
C HIS A 49 7.94 1.10 7.52
N GLY A 50 8.97 0.52 6.90
CA GLY A 50 10.32 1.06 6.94
C GLY A 50 10.46 2.33 6.10
N PRO A 51 10.96 3.46 6.62
CA PRO A 51 11.25 4.62 5.77
C PRO A 51 12.52 4.39 4.92
N PRO A 52 12.68 5.09 3.77
CA PRO A 52 11.67 5.90 3.08
C PRO A 52 10.76 5.08 2.14
N CYS A 53 11.15 3.83 1.84
CA CYS A 53 10.59 3.02 0.76
C CYS A 53 10.22 1.61 1.23
N GLY A 54 9.52 1.50 2.35
CA GLY A 54 9.27 0.21 3.01
C GLY A 54 10.50 -0.47 3.61
N GLY A 55 11.65 0.22 3.70
CA GLY A 55 12.94 -0.36 4.06
C GLY A 55 13.62 -1.11 2.91
N GLU A 56 13.05 -1.08 1.70
CA GLU A 56 13.65 -1.70 0.53
C GLU A 56 14.85 -0.88 0.01
N PRO A 57 15.95 -1.55 -0.37
CA PRO A 57 17.10 -0.86 -0.93
C PRO A 57 16.77 -0.19 -2.26
N ALA A 58 17.53 0.85 -2.59
CA ALA A 58 17.44 1.46 -3.91
C ALA A 58 17.81 0.42 -4.99
N SER A 59 17.09 0.47 -6.10
CA SER A 59 17.35 -0.33 -7.31
C SER A 59 17.48 0.62 -8.52
N PRO A 60 18.13 0.18 -9.62
CA PRO A 60 18.15 0.97 -10.84
C PRO A 60 16.74 1.41 -11.26
N PRO A 61 16.58 2.62 -11.83
CA PRO A 61 15.29 3.11 -12.31
C PRO A 61 14.67 2.11 -13.30
N THR A 62 13.38 1.82 -13.11
CA THR A 62 12.61 0.98 -14.04
C THR A 62 11.85 1.81 -15.08
N HIS A 63 11.70 3.11 -14.83
CA HIS A 63 10.98 4.06 -15.67
C HIS A 63 11.74 5.38 -15.73
N THR A 64 11.64 6.03 -16.88
CA THR A 64 12.08 7.41 -17.10
C THR A 64 10.87 8.19 -17.57
N TYR A 65 10.63 9.33 -16.94
CA TYR A 65 9.49 10.18 -17.26
C TYR A 65 10.01 11.53 -17.72
N LEU A 66 9.39 12.07 -18.76
CA LEU A 66 9.68 13.44 -19.15
C LEU A 66 9.15 14.40 -18.08
N SER A 67 9.86 15.51 -17.90
CA SER A 67 9.37 16.55 -17.01
C SER A 67 8.04 17.11 -17.51
N SER A 68 7.16 17.49 -16.59
CA SER A 68 5.85 18.08 -16.86
C SER A 68 4.88 17.20 -17.66
N THR A 69 5.16 15.89 -17.80
CA THR A 69 4.20 14.94 -18.37
C THR A 69 3.36 14.29 -17.29
N ALA A 70 2.09 14.03 -17.61
CA ALA A 70 1.22 13.24 -16.75
C ALA A 70 1.65 11.77 -16.75
N VAL A 71 1.83 11.21 -15.56
CA VAL A 71 2.09 9.79 -15.32
C VAL A 71 0.88 9.23 -14.60
N THR A 72 0.44 8.05 -15.00
CA THR A 72 -0.66 7.38 -14.32
C THR A 72 -0.09 6.53 -13.19
N LEU A 73 -0.58 6.76 -11.98
CA LEU A 73 -0.33 5.86 -10.86
C LEU A 73 -1.48 4.87 -10.75
N LEU A 74 -1.14 3.60 -10.56
CA LEU A 74 -2.09 2.53 -10.30
C LEU A 74 -1.72 1.89 -8.97
N TRP A 75 -2.68 1.76 -8.07
CA TRP A 75 -2.50 1.02 -6.82
C TRP A 75 -3.74 0.21 -6.48
N GLN A 76 -3.54 -0.76 -5.60
CA GLN A 76 -4.60 -1.58 -5.04
C GLN A 76 -4.63 -1.39 -3.52
N GLN A 77 -5.80 -1.02 -3.00
CA GLN A 77 -6.07 -1.03 -1.58
C GLN A 77 -6.96 -2.24 -1.28
N ASN A 78 -6.53 -3.07 -0.34
CA ASN A 78 -7.21 -4.29 0.07
C ASN A 78 -7.79 -4.18 1.49
N TYR A 79 -7.34 -3.20 2.27
CA TYR A 79 -7.96 -2.82 3.54
C TYR A 79 -8.18 -1.32 3.62
N ASN A 80 -9.36 -0.97 4.11
CA ASN A 80 -9.78 0.41 4.28
C ASN A 80 -10.05 0.68 5.77
N HIS A 81 -9.20 1.50 6.38
CA HIS A 81 -9.27 1.86 7.80
C HIS A 81 -10.08 3.13 8.01
N TYR A 82 -11.16 3.26 7.23
CA TYR A 82 -12.07 4.38 7.33
C TYR A 82 -12.76 4.41 8.70
N THR A 83 -12.63 5.54 9.39
CA THR A 83 -13.39 5.84 10.61
C THR A 83 -14.24 7.09 10.39
N VAL A 84 -15.51 7.06 10.80
CA VAL A 84 -16.37 8.25 10.71
C VAL A 84 -15.75 9.39 11.54
N GLY A 85 -15.50 10.53 10.91
CA GLY A 85 -14.81 11.67 11.50
C GLY A 85 -13.28 11.66 11.32
N TYR A 86 -12.70 10.51 10.97
CA TYR A 86 -11.26 10.31 10.74
C TYR A 86 -11.05 9.35 9.56
N PRO A 87 -11.39 9.78 8.32
CA PRO A 87 -11.51 8.88 7.18
C PRO A 87 -10.18 8.24 6.76
N GLY A 88 -9.03 8.87 7.02
CA GLY A 88 -7.75 8.44 6.46
C GLY A 88 -7.53 9.01 5.04
N TYR A 89 -6.29 8.89 4.55
CA TYR A 89 -5.91 9.28 3.19
C TYR A 89 -4.61 8.59 2.77
N MET A 90 -4.41 8.48 1.46
CA MET A 90 -3.11 8.21 0.84
C MET A 90 -2.56 9.52 0.28
N ASP A 91 -1.31 9.85 0.58
CA ASP A 91 -0.56 10.86 -0.14
C ASP A 91 0.36 10.23 -1.19
N VAL A 92 0.55 10.96 -2.27
CA VAL A 92 1.50 10.63 -3.33
C VAL A 92 2.53 11.73 -3.32
N ALA A 93 3.79 11.39 -3.12
CA ALA A 93 4.88 12.35 -3.08
C ALA A 93 6.12 11.84 -3.80
N TRP A 94 6.97 12.76 -4.23
CA TRP A 94 8.25 12.44 -4.85
C TRP A 94 9.39 13.12 -4.10
N SER A 95 10.59 12.57 -4.23
CA SER A 95 11.81 13.11 -3.61
C SER A 95 12.99 12.82 -4.54
N ASP A 96 14.03 13.64 -4.43
CA ASP A 96 15.30 13.36 -5.09
C ASP A 96 16.02 12.19 -4.39
N VAL A 97 16.67 11.34 -5.17
CA VAL A 97 17.42 10.17 -4.67
C VAL A 97 18.51 10.58 -3.67
N THR A 98 19.07 11.77 -3.85
CA THR A 98 20.09 12.34 -2.98
C THR A 98 19.51 13.00 -1.72
N ASP A 99 18.19 13.20 -1.65
CA ASP A 99 17.51 13.91 -0.56
C ASP A 99 16.18 13.26 -0.14
N MET A 100 16.23 11.96 0.17
CA MET A 100 15.09 11.13 0.63
C MET A 100 14.48 11.54 2.00
N LYS A 101 14.76 12.76 2.46
CA LYS A 101 14.15 13.38 3.65
C LYS A 101 13.13 14.45 3.27
N ASN A 102 13.24 15.02 2.07
CA ASN A 102 12.38 16.08 1.58
C ASN A 102 11.48 15.53 0.47
N PHE A 103 10.22 15.30 0.81
CA PHE A 103 9.19 14.85 -0.12
C PHE A 103 8.31 16.02 -0.56
N HIS A 104 8.03 16.07 -1.86
CA HIS A 104 7.15 17.02 -2.50
C HIS A 104 5.82 16.34 -2.82
N LEU A 105 4.75 16.84 -2.23
CA LEU A 105 3.40 16.33 -2.43
C LEU A 105 2.91 16.53 -3.87
N LEU A 106 2.38 15.48 -4.48
CA LEU A 106 1.77 15.47 -5.82
C LEU A 106 0.25 15.38 -5.75
N ALA A 107 -0.27 14.52 -4.86
CA ALA A 107 -1.70 14.31 -4.70
C ALA A 107 -2.03 13.79 -3.29
N VAL A 108 -3.27 14.03 -2.85
CA VAL A 108 -3.87 13.44 -1.65
C VAL A 108 -5.18 12.81 -2.07
N ILE A 109 -5.38 11.55 -1.72
CA ILE A 109 -6.56 10.77 -2.05
C ILE A 109 -7.18 10.33 -0.72
N GLY A 110 -8.37 10.87 -0.43
CA GLY A 110 -9.11 10.48 0.76
C GLY A 110 -9.64 9.05 0.65
N ASP A 111 -9.62 8.34 1.78
CA ASP A 111 -10.30 7.05 1.89
C ASP A 111 -11.82 7.24 1.76
N LEU A 112 -12.49 6.20 1.28
CA LEU A 112 -13.94 6.19 1.09
C LEU A 112 -14.62 5.40 2.20
N ASN A 113 -15.88 5.70 2.52
CA ASN A 113 -16.63 4.88 3.47
C ASN A 113 -17.12 3.59 2.80
N GLU A 114 -16.22 2.64 2.59
CA GLU A 114 -16.59 1.29 2.18
C GLU A 114 -17.03 0.56 3.46
N HIS A 115 -18.33 0.22 3.57
CA HIS A 115 -18.91 -0.42 4.76
C HIS A 115 -18.26 -1.78 5.14
N ALA A 116 -17.35 -2.30 4.30
CA ALA A 116 -16.50 -3.45 4.56
C ALA A 116 -15.03 -3.01 4.62
N GLN A 117 -14.34 -3.34 5.72
CA GLN A 117 -12.92 -3.01 5.90
C GLN A 117 -12.00 -3.83 4.98
N ASP A 118 -12.37 -5.07 4.65
CA ASP A 118 -11.68 -5.93 3.67
C ASP A 118 -12.36 -5.78 2.31
N HIS A 119 -11.93 -4.76 1.57
CA HIS A 119 -12.44 -4.48 0.23
C HIS A 119 -11.26 -4.21 -0.69
N GLN A 120 -11.09 -5.09 -1.68
CA GLN A 120 -10.06 -4.96 -2.70
C GLN A 120 -10.52 -4.05 -3.82
N ARG A 121 -9.88 -2.89 -3.93
CA ARG A 121 -10.18 -1.88 -4.96
C ARG A 121 -8.91 -1.37 -5.62
N ASN A 122 -8.96 -1.32 -6.94
CA ASN A 122 -7.93 -0.68 -7.76
C ASN A 122 -8.28 0.80 -7.95
N TYR A 123 -7.26 1.64 -7.87
CA TYR A 123 -7.36 3.08 -8.05
C TYR A 123 -6.35 3.54 -9.08
N SER A 124 -6.74 4.54 -9.86
CA SER A 124 -5.87 5.14 -10.85
C SER A 124 -6.01 6.65 -10.82
N ILE A 125 -4.88 7.37 -10.78
CA ILE A 125 -4.86 8.83 -10.89
C ILE A 125 -3.72 9.28 -11.81
N PRO A 126 -3.94 10.32 -12.62
CA PRO A 126 -2.86 11.02 -13.27
C PRO A 126 -2.16 11.97 -12.28
N VAL A 127 -0.84 11.96 -12.23
CA VAL A 127 -0.02 12.96 -11.53
C VAL A 127 0.94 13.62 -12.50
N VAL A 128 1.16 14.93 -12.35
CA VAL A 128 2.12 15.65 -13.18
C VAL A 128 3.51 15.47 -12.61
N ASN A 129 4.38 14.84 -13.40
CA ASN A 129 5.77 14.68 -13.05
C ASN A 129 6.49 16.03 -13.05
N LYS A 130 7.32 16.29 -12.04
CA LYS A 130 8.06 17.56 -11.88
C LYS A 130 9.55 17.44 -12.22
N SER A 131 10.08 16.24 -12.43
CA SER A 131 11.52 15.97 -12.61
C SER A 131 11.77 14.92 -13.70
N GLU A 132 12.89 14.98 -14.42
CA GLU A 132 13.26 14.01 -15.46
C GLU A 132 13.61 12.61 -14.91
N ALA A 133 13.67 12.44 -13.58
CA ALA A 133 13.98 11.18 -12.92
C ALA A 133 13.13 10.99 -11.65
N VAL A 134 12.01 10.26 -11.76
CA VAL A 134 11.27 9.78 -10.58
C VAL A 134 11.70 8.36 -10.27
N GLN A 135 12.50 8.20 -9.22
CA GLN A 135 12.92 6.88 -8.74
C GLN A 135 11.92 6.35 -7.71
N LYS A 136 10.94 5.58 -8.22
CA LYS A 136 9.98 4.71 -7.49
C LYS A 136 9.28 5.36 -6.28
N LEU A 137 8.00 5.67 -6.49
CA LEU A 137 7.03 5.85 -5.41
C LEU A 137 6.91 4.55 -4.61
N LEU A 138 7.22 4.66 -3.31
CA LEU A 138 7.22 3.61 -2.29
C LEU A 138 8.27 2.47 -2.45
#